data_AF-A0AAJ3LIC4-F1
#
_entry.id   AF-A0AAJ3LIC4-F1
#
_cell.length_a   1.000
_cell.length_b   1.000
_cell.length_c   1.000
_cell.angle_alpha   90.00
_cell.angle_beta   90.00
_cell.angle_gamma   90.00
#
_symmetry.space_group_name_H-M   'P 1'
#
loop_
_entity.id
_entity.type
_entity.pdbx_description
1 polymer ?
#
loop_
_entity_poly.entity_id
_entity_poly.type
_entity_poly.pdbx_seq_one_letter_code
_entity_poly.pdbx_strand_id
1 'polypeptide(L)' 'MTATIRDIADQRPHLMVVASDGVHVIPHALVQSVIAGDKPSSILTEPVVQRIIEEWLQKVTE' A
#
# COMPACT_ATOMS: atom_id res chain seq x y z
N MET A 1 14.53 31.97 16.36
CA MET A 1 14.58 30.64 15.71
C MET A 1 13.18 30.30 15.24
N THR A 2 12.94 30.34 13.93
CA THR A 2 11.66 29.96 13.32
C THR A 2 11.70 28.47 13.02
N ALA A 3 10.87 27.68 13.71
CA ALA A 3 10.74 26.26 13.43
C ALA A 3 9.99 26.07 12.10
N THR A 4 10.63 25.43 11.13
CA THR A 4 9.98 25.06 9.86
C THR A 4 9.11 23.84 10.10
N ILE A 5 7.79 24.03 10.25
CA ILE A 5 6.83 22.93 10.31
C ILE A 5 6.81 22.30 8.92
N ARG A 6 7.45 21.14 8.76
CA ARG A 6 7.33 20.33 7.54
C ARG A 6 6.09 19.46 7.67
N ASP A 7 5.22 19.52 6.67
CA ASP A 7 4.12 18.56 6.54
C ASP A 7 4.72 17.16 6.37
N ILE A 8 4.29 16.24 7.24
CA ILE A 8 4.80 14.87 7.34
C ILE A 8 3.99 13.94 6.41
N ALA A 9 3.02 14.47 5.65
CA ALA A 9 2.23 13.68 4.71
C ALA A 9 3.11 12.89 3.73
N ASP A 10 4.18 13.51 3.22
CA ASP A 10 5.13 12.89 2.28
C ASP A 10 6.08 11.87 2.94
N GLN A 11 6.09 11.76 4.27
CA GLN A 11 6.97 10.86 5.02
C GLN A 11 6.23 9.68 5.66
N ARG A 12 4.94 9.49 5.34
CA ARG A 12 4.17 8.35 5.86
C ARG A 12 4.70 7.03 5.29
N PRO A 13 4.53 5.90 5.99
CA PRO A 13 4.91 4.60 5.45
C PRO A 13 4.10 4.28 4.20
N HIS A 14 4.78 3.77 3.19
CA HIS A 14 4.20 3.30 1.93
C HIS A 14 4.61 1.85 1.69
N LEU A 15 3.71 1.07 1.09
CA LEU A 15 3.97 -0.25 0.56
C LEU A 15 4.32 -0.11 -0.92
N MET A 16 5.48 -0.65 -1.33
CA MET A 16 5.85 -0.73 -2.73
C MET A 16 5.50 -2.13 -3.26
N VAL A 17 4.64 -2.18 -4.28
CA VAL A 17 4.21 -3.43 -4.92
C VAL A 17 4.73 -3.44 -6.36
N VAL A 18 5.55 -4.43 -6.68
CA VAL A 18 6.01 -4.68 -8.06
C VAL A 18 5.03 -5.66 -8.69
N ALA A 19 4.01 -5.12 -9.38
CA ALA A 19 2.98 -5.86 -10.07
C ALA A 19 3.34 -6.06 -11.55
N SER A 20 2.54 -6.85 -12.27
CA SER A 20 2.76 -7.13 -13.69
C SER A 20 2.63 -5.90 -14.60
N ASP A 21 1.88 -4.89 -14.17
CA ASP A 21 1.63 -3.64 -14.88
C ASP A 21 2.54 -2.48 -14.45
N GLY A 22 3.37 -2.67 -13.41
CA GLY A 22 4.33 -1.69 -12.97
C GLY A 22 4.58 -1.66 -11.46
N VAL A 23 5.26 -0.60 -11.01
CA VAL A 23 5.53 -0.36 -9.60
C VAL A 23 4.46 0.56 -9.03
N HIS A 24 3.76 0.07 -8.00
CA HIS A 24 2.72 0.81 -7.30
C HIS A 24 3.20 1.20 -5.91
N VAL A 25 3.04 2.47 -5.55
CA VAL A 25 3.33 2.99 -4.20
C VAL A 25 2.01 3.23 -3.50
N ILE A 26 1.71 2.39 -2.52
CA ILE A 26 0.42 2.37 -1.82
C ILE A 26 0.62 2.95 -0.43
N PRO A 27 -0.04 4.07 -0.07
CA PRO A 27 0.03 4.58 1.28
C PRO A 27 -0.47 3.55 2.29
N HIS A 28 0.26 3.34 3.39
CA HIS A 28 -0.16 2.40 4.43
C HIS A 28 -1.57 2.71 4.96
N ALA A 29 -1.90 4.01 5.07
CA ALA A 29 -3.23 4.47 5.48
C ALA A 29 -4.35 4.02 4.51
N LEU A 30 -4.05 3.91 3.22
CA LEU A 30 -5.01 3.39 2.24
C LEU A 30 -5.30 1.91 2.49
N VAL A 31 -4.25 1.11 2.74
CA VAL A 31 -4.38 -0.31 3.07
C VAL A 31 -5.21 -0.49 4.34
N GLN A 32 -4.92 0.28 5.39
CA GLN A 32 -5.70 0.24 6.63
C GLN A 32 -7.17 0.58 6.41
N SER A 33 -7.46 1.59 5.60
CA SER A 33 -8.83 2.01 5.26
C SER A 33 -9.59 0.95 4.45
N VAL A 34 -8.91 0.22 3.56
CA VAL A 34 -9.50 -0.92 2.85
C VAL A 34 -9.80 -2.08 3.80
N ILE A 35 -8.88 -2.41 4.71
CA ILE A 35 -9.08 -3.47 5.72
C ILE A 35 -10.23 -3.12 6.67
N ALA A 36 -10.35 -1.86 7.07
CA ALA A 36 -11.42 -1.36 7.92
C ALA A 36 -12.80 -1.34 7.22
N GLY A 37 -12.83 -1.50 5.89
CA GLY A 37 -14.06 -1.41 5.09
C GLY A 37 -14.49 0.02 4.77
N ASP A 38 -13.71 1.04 5.17
CA ASP A 38 -13.99 2.46 4.89
C ASP A 38 -13.83 2.80 3.40
N LYS A 39 -13.00 2.03 2.69
CA LYS A 39 -12.79 2.15 1.25
C LYS A 39 -12.99 0.80 0.56
N PRO A 40 -13.56 0.78 -0.66
CA PRO A 40 -13.70 -0.45 -1.41
C PRO A 40 -12.32 -0.98 -1.81
N SER A 41 -12.15 -2.31 -1.78
CA SER A 41 -10.91 -2.97 -2.22
C SER A 41 -10.61 -2.75 -3.71
N SER A 42 -11.60 -2.42 -4.53
CA SER A 42 -11.44 -2.09 -5.95
C SER A 42 -10.57 -0.85 -6.21
N ILE A 43 -10.22 -0.09 -5.17
CA ILE A 43 -9.20 0.96 -5.26
C ILE A 43 -7.80 0.40 -5.49
N LEU A 44 -7.57 -0.86 -5.13
CA LEU A 44 -6.38 -1.62 -5.49
C LEU A 44 -6.65 -2.32 -6.82
N THR A 45 -5.80 -2.10 -7.81
CA THR A 45 -5.94 -2.74 -9.12
C THR A 45 -5.72 -4.24 -9.00
N GLU A 46 -6.32 -5.00 -9.93
CA GLU A 46 -6.20 -6.46 -9.96
C GLU A 46 -4.73 -6.94 -9.95
N PRO A 47 -3.79 -6.38 -10.74
CA PRO A 47 -2.38 -6.77 -10.69
C PRO A 47 -1.74 -6.59 -9.31
N VAL A 48 -2.14 -5.55 -8.57
CA VAL A 48 -1.65 -5.27 -7.22
C VAL A 48 -2.18 -6.29 -6.23
N VAL A 49 -3.49 -6.57 -6.28
CA VAL A 49 -4.14 -7.54 -5.38
C VAL A 49 -3.56 -8.94 -5.62
N GLN A 50 -3.41 -9.33 -6.88
CA GLN A 50 -2.81 -10.61 -7.27
C GLN A 50 -1.40 -10.75 -6.66
N ARG A 51 -0.55 -9.73 -6.84
CA ARG A 51 0.83 -9.77 -6.32
C ARG A 51 0.89 -9.92 -4.80
N ILE A 52 -0.01 -9.25 -4.07
CA ILE A 52 -0.10 -9.36 -2.61
C ILE A 52 -0.47 -10.77 -2.19
N ILE A 53 -1.42 -11.42 -2.88
CA ILE A 53 -1.84 -12.79 -2.60
C ILE A 53 -0.70 -13.78 -2.89
N GLU A 54 -0.02 -13.63 -4.03
CA GLU A 54 1.12 -14.48 -4.41
C GLU A 54 2.25 -14.43 -3.37
N GLU A 55 2.65 -13.23 -2.95
CA GLU A 55 3.66 -13.03 -1.89
C GLU A 55 3.23 -13.62 -0.54
N TRP A 56 1.94 -13.50 -0.20
CA TRP A 56 1.41 -14.12 1.02
C TRP A 56 1.45 -15.65 0.95
N LEU A 57 1.03 -16.23 -0.17
CA LEU A 57 1.07 -17.67 -0.38
C LEU A 57 2.50 -18.20 -0.27
N GLN A 58 3.47 -17.57 -0.93
CA GLN A 58 4.89 -17.93 -0.83
C GLN A 58 5.35 -17.96 0.63
N LYS A 59 5.07 -16.92 1.41
CA LYS A 59 5.46 -16.83 2.83
C LYS A 59 4.77 -17.83 3.75
N VAL A 60 3.62 -18.37 3.37
CA VAL A 60 2.88 -19.36 4.18
C VAL A 60 3.27 -20.79 3.80
N THR A 61 3.76 -20.99 2.58
CA THR A 61 4.22 -22.30 2.09
C THR A 61 5.69 -22.60 2.34
N GLU A 62 6.48 -21.59 2.70
CA GLU A 62 7.88 -21.70 3.18
C GLU A 62 7.93 -21.72 4.72
#